data_AF-X8JGV1-F1
#
_entry.id   AF-X8JGV1-F1
#
_cell.length_a   1.000
_cell.length_b   1.000
_cell.length_c   1.000
_cell.angle_alpha   90.00
_cell.angle_beta   90.00
_cell.angle_gamma   90.00
#
_symmetry.space_group_name_H-M   'P 1'
#
loop_
_entity.id
_entity.type
_entity.pdbx_description
1 polymer ?
#
loop_
_entity_poly.entity_id
_entity_poly.type
_entity_poly.pdbx_seq_one_letter_code
_entity_poly.pdbx_strand_id
1 'polypeptide(L)'
;MMNVLRIQTHTLRRLTAGGISSSLARSASSSSRALASALPGYPTPGKAFSPPPAPSSIMNNAPAAASVSAITGAAATITDPATIKSDSVLPKSDIPIITTIADFREWRDKAFREGKTVGFVPTMGALHDGHISLARESLRENDLTIVSIYVNPAQFAPHEDLATYPRTLENDALLLSRCSYLPPIPNGTVRSPSAIFLPSTKEMYPHGLSHSTQLSTYVVPPPSLTNQMEGLSRPTFFRGVATVVSKLLNITLPTRFYLGQKDIQQALLLKSLVKELCFPTQVRIIETVREESGLALSSRNAYLQGQEKDVAGTLKSALEEVEKAWYNDMSRSEALAVGKRYVDKVVQANAGKVDMKLDYIEMNDPHTFEPLGEEVKSGAAAGKGPGVILSGALWVGKTRLIDNVLLGEVGWVFE
;
A
#
# COMPACT_ATOMS: atom_id res chain seq x y z
N MET A 1 21.20 -54.26 -7.15
CA MET A 1 22.54 -54.72 -6.70
C MET A 1 22.91 -53.89 -5.47
N MET A 2 22.47 -54.26 -4.27
CA MET A 2 23.06 -55.23 -3.31
C MET A 2 24.30 -54.72 -2.56
N ASN A 3 24.08 -54.37 -1.29
CA ASN A 3 24.77 -54.82 -0.06
C ASN A 3 24.27 -53.88 1.06
N VAL A 4 23.42 -54.22 2.04
CA VAL A 4 23.24 -55.36 2.97
C VAL A 4 24.41 -55.59 3.93
N LEU A 5 24.22 -55.20 5.20
CA LEU A 5 24.32 -56.05 6.42
C LEU A 5 23.96 -55.15 7.65
N ARG A 6 22.85 -55.35 8.36
CA ARG A 6 22.46 -56.38 9.37
C ARG A 6 22.71 -55.95 10.83
N ILE A 7 21.61 -55.76 11.60
CA ILE A 7 21.19 -56.52 12.81
C ILE A 7 21.90 -56.04 14.10
N GLN A 8 21.26 -55.69 15.22
CA GLN A 8 20.41 -56.55 16.08
C GLN A 8 19.65 -55.76 17.16
N THR A 9 18.46 -56.26 17.50
CA THR A 9 17.58 -55.92 18.64
C THR A 9 17.94 -56.66 19.93
N HIS A 10 17.75 -56.04 21.10
CA HIS A 10 17.39 -56.63 22.42
C HIS A 10 17.21 -55.47 23.43
N THR A 11 16.49 -55.49 24.57
CA THR A 11 15.38 -56.24 25.19
C THR A 11 15.15 -55.57 26.56
N LEU A 12 13.87 -55.37 26.93
CA LEU A 12 13.24 -55.24 28.27
C LEU A 12 14.09 -54.96 29.54
N ARG A 13 13.63 -54.01 30.38
CA ARG A 13 13.25 -54.30 31.78
C ARG A 13 12.34 -53.24 32.42
N ARG A 14 11.25 -53.75 33.02
CA ARG A 14 10.30 -53.09 33.93
C ARG A 14 10.96 -52.69 35.24
N LEU A 15 10.39 -51.70 35.93
CA LEU A 15 10.05 -51.80 37.36
C LEU A 15 8.80 -50.94 37.66
N THR A 16 7.89 -51.56 38.40
CA THR A 16 6.55 -51.12 38.82
C THR A 16 6.51 -51.00 40.34
N ALA A 17 5.70 -50.08 40.88
CA ALA A 17 4.91 -50.13 42.14
C ALA A 17 4.74 -48.70 42.66
N GLY A 18 3.60 -48.20 43.19
CA GLY A 18 2.25 -48.68 43.48
C GLY A 18 1.45 -47.43 43.94
N GLY A 19 0.19 -47.22 43.57
CA GLY A 19 -1.01 -47.61 44.35
C GLY A 19 -1.23 -46.64 45.55
N ILE A 20 -2.37 -45.95 45.77
CA ILE A 20 -3.73 -46.48 45.98
C ILE A 20 -4.76 -45.30 46.13
N SER A 21 -5.93 -45.44 45.47
CA SER A 21 -7.34 -45.10 45.88
C SER A 21 -7.75 -43.65 46.23
N SER A 22 -8.95 -43.11 45.97
CA SER A 22 -10.25 -43.58 45.41
C SER A 22 -11.22 -42.40 45.25
N SER A 23 -12.18 -42.59 44.32
CA SER A 23 -13.58 -42.16 44.36
C SER A 23 -13.94 -40.67 44.37
N LEU A 24 -14.52 -40.21 43.26
CA LEU A 24 -15.96 -39.89 43.22
C LEU A 24 -16.40 -39.74 41.76
N ALA A 25 -17.08 -40.78 41.28
CA ALA A 25 -17.92 -40.70 40.10
C ALA A 25 -19.14 -39.84 40.43
N ARG A 26 -19.37 -38.78 39.64
CA ARG A 26 -20.69 -38.17 39.46
C ARG A 26 -20.94 -37.96 37.97
N SER A 27 -21.71 -38.90 37.41
CA SER A 27 -22.92 -38.65 36.63
C SER A 27 -23.21 -37.16 36.34
N ALA A 28 -23.06 -36.76 35.08
CA ALA A 28 -23.92 -35.77 34.41
C ALA A 28 -23.67 -35.83 32.89
N SER A 29 -24.11 -36.91 32.25
CA SER A 29 -24.59 -36.79 30.87
C SER A 29 -25.89 -35.97 30.90
N SER A 30 -26.11 -35.15 29.87
CA SER A 30 -27.31 -34.34 29.63
C SER A 30 -27.53 -33.15 30.58
N SER A 31 -26.82 -32.04 30.36
CA SER A 31 -27.31 -30.66 30.60
C SER A 31 -26.25 -29.61 30.20
N SER A 32 -25.95 -29.49 28.90
CA SER A 32 -25.24 -28.29 28.38
C SER A 32 -25.81 -27.78 27.05
N ARG A 33 -26.98 -28.29 26.64
CA ARG A 33 -27.71 -27.84 25.44
C ARG A 33 -28.89 -26.89 25.72
N ALA A 34 -29.07 -26.43 26.95
CA ALA A 34 -30.28 -25.67 27.33
C ALA A 34 -30.01 -24.34 28.07
N LEU A 35 -28.88 -23.67 27.81
CA LEU A 35 -28.60 -22.34 28.39
C LEU A 35 -27.92 -21.37 27.42
N ALA A 36 -28.33 -21.36 26.15
CA ALA A 36 -27.88 -20.37 25.16
C ALA A 36 -29.01 -19.88 24.24
N SER A 37 -30.23 -19.75 24.76
CA SER A 37 -31.39 -19.29 23.96
C SER A 37 -32.15 -18.11 24.58
N ALA A 38 -31.50 -17.28 25.40
CA ALA A 38 -32.17 -16.16 26.08
C ALA A 38 -31.40 -14.84 26.03
N LEU A 39 -30.73 -14.55 24.92
CA LEU A 39 -30.30 -13.18 24.59
C LEU A 39 -30.77 -12.82 23.18
N PRO A 40 -31.63 -11.80 23.01
CA PRO A 40 -32.04 -11.34 21.70
C PRO A 40 -30.85 -10.68 21.00
N GLY A 41 -30.46 -11.17 19.82
CA GLY A 41 -29.56 -10.44 18.91
C GLY A 41 -28.35 -11.17 18.33
N TYR A 42 -28.10 -12.46 18.62
CA TYR A 42 -27.00 -13.18 17.98
C TYR A 42 -27.48 -14.16 16.89
N PRO A 43 -26.98 -14.07 15.64
CA PRO A 43 -27.29 -15.05 14.60
C PRO A 43 -26.61 -16.38 14.87
N THR A 44 -27.30 -17.48 14.56
CA THR A 44 -26.77 -18.84 14.60
C THR A 44 -25.66 -19.04 13.55
N PRO A 45 -24.61 -19.83 13.83
CA PRO A 45 -23.53 -20.07 12.87
C PRO A 45 -24.01 -21.03 11.76
N GLY A 46 -23.83 -20.66 10.49
CA GLY A 46 -24.06 -21.60 9.37
C GLY A 46 -24.42 -21.02 8.00
N LYS A 47 -24.51 -19.70 7.81
CA LYS A 47 -24.66 -19.10 6.48
C LYS A 47 -23.55 -18.07 6.25
N ALA A 48 -22.78 -18.27 5.17
CA ALA A 48 -21.81 -17.29 4.71
C ALA A 48 -22.48 -15.92 4.55
N PHE A 49 -21.82 -14.88 5.07
CA PHE A 49 -22.25 -13.49 4.89
C PHE A 49 -22.29 -13.18 3.40
N SER A 50 -23.51 -13.07 2.84
CA SER A 50 -23.71 -12.32 1.59
C SER A 50 -23.90 -10.85 1.97
N PRO A 51 -23.26 -9.90 1.28
CA PRO A 51 -23.53 -8.49 1.52
C PRO A 51 -25.02 -8.20 1.24
N PRO A 52 -25.67 -7.31 2.01
CA PRO A 52 -27.06 -6.95 1.76
C PRO A 52 -27.18 -6.27 0.38
N PRO A 53 -28.29 -6.47 -0.35
CA PRO A 53 -28.54 -5.80 -1.62
C PRO A 53 -28.57 -4.28 -1.43
N ALA A 54 -28.08 -3.54 -2.42
CA ALA A 54 -28.10 -2.08 -2.42
C ALA A 54 -29.55 -1.57 -2.24
N PRO A 55 -29.77 -0.50 -1.43
CA PRO A 55 -31.10 0.05 -1.27
C PRO A 55 -31.62 0.60 -2.60
N SER A 56 -32.80 0.15 -3.00
CA SER A 56 -33.56 0.67 -4.14
C SER A 56 -33.87 2.16 -3.93
N SER A 57 -33.60 2.98 -4.94
CA SER A 57 -33.85 4.43 -4.94
C SER A 57 -35.32 4.75 -4.67
N ILE A 58 -35.63 5.24 -3.46
CA ILE A 58 -36.91 5.86 -3.17
C ILE A 58 -36.78 7.35 -3.53
N MET A 59 -37.42 7.74 -4.64
CA MET A 59 -37.83 9.13 -4.85
C MET A 59 -38.80 9.51 -3.73
N ASN A 60 -38.54 10.61 -3.02
CA ASN A 60 -39.62 11.35 -2.39
C ASN A 60 -39.29 12.84 -2.25
N ASN A 61 -40.24 13.62 -2.77
CA ASN A 61 -40.35 15.07 -2.71
C ASN A 61 -40.37 15.58 -1.27
N ALA A 62 -39.69 16.69 -1.01
CA ALA A 62 -39.86 17.49 0.22
C ALA A 62 -40.42 18.88 -0.13
N PRO A 63 -41.39 19.41 0.63
CA PRO A 63 -41.92 20.77 0.44
C PRO A 63 -41.06 21.82 1.15
N ALA A 64 -41.31 23.07 0.78
CA ALA A 64 -40.51 24.25 1.12
C ALA A 64 -40.77 24.86 2.51
N ALA A 65 -39.78 25.67 2.92
CA ALA A 65 -39.78 26.82 3.83
C ALA A 65 -39.59 26.60 5.35
N ALA A 66 -38.51 27.15 5.90
CA ALA A 66 -38.55 28.37 6.73
C ALA A 66 -37.14 28.87 7.08
N SER A 67 -36.98 30.19 7.04
CA SER A 67 -35.81 31.04 7.25
C SER A 67 -35.47 31.29 8.72
N VAL A 68 -34.18 31.31 9.09
CA VAL A 68 -33.64 32.06 10.25
C VAL A 68 -32.26 32.63 9.92
N SER A 69 -32.09 33.91 10.22
CA SER A 69 -30.93 34.75 9.89
C SER A 69 -29.71 34.56 10.81
N ALA A 70 -28.54 34.58 10.16
CA ALA A 70 -27.25 35.20 10.49
C ALA A 70 -26.72 35.24 11.95
N ILE A 71 -25.56 34.60 12.15
CA ILE A 71 -24.44 35.16 12.92
C ILE A 71 -23.15 34.93 12.12
N THR A 72 -22.44 36.02 11.85
CA THR A 72 -21.21 36.13 11.06
C THR A 72 -19.97 35.75 11.86
N GLY A 73 -19.19 34.80 11.35
CA GLY A 73 -17.81 34.53 11.76
C GLY A 73 -17.03 34.00 10.56
N ALA A 74 -16.06 34.78 10.09
CA ALA A 74 -15.34 34.52 8.85
C ALA A 74 -14.52 33.22 8.92
N ALA A 75 -15.01 32.17 8.28
CA ALA A 75 -14.24 30.99 7.91
C ALA A 75 -13.99 31.04 6.40
N ALA A 76 -12.72 31.09 5.99
CA ALA A 76 -12.33 31.00 4.59
C ALA A 76 -12.77 29.64 4.05
N THR A 77 -13.93 29.64 3.39
CA THR A 77 -14.48 28.50 2.67
C THR A 77 -13.74 28.47 1.34
N ILE A 78 -13.06 27.37 1.04
CA ILE A 78 -12.52 27.14 -0.31
C ILE A 78 -13.75 26.98 -1.20
N THR A 79 -14.14 28.07 -1.85
CA THR A 79 -15.16 28.07 -2.89
C THR A 79 -14.48 27.68 -4.20
N ASP A 80 -15.06 26.71 -4.87
CA ASP A 80 -14.68 26.22 -6.20
C ASP A 80 -14.41 27.39 -7.17
N PRO A 81 -13.24 27.48 -7.79
CA PRO A 81 -13.13 28.16 -9.07
C PRO A 81 -13.59 27.19 -10.15
N ALA A 82 -14.75 27.52 -10.74
CA ALA A 82 -15.33 26.94 -11.95
C ALA A 82 -15.90 25.51 -11.83
N THR A 83 -17.22 25.47 -11.65
CA THR A 83 -18.08 24.34 -12.03
C THR A 83 -18.03 24.15 -13.55
N ILE A 84 -16.97 23.50 -14.03
CA ILE A 84 -16.96 22.91 -15.37
C ILE A 84 -17.88 21.69 -15.26
N LYS A 85 -19.04 21.75 -15.90
CA LYS A 85 -19.78 20.54 -16.29
C LYS A 85 -18.87 19.74 -17.22
N SER A 86 -18.05 18.85 -16.67
CA SER A 86 -17.34 17.87 -17.48
C SER A 86 -18.26 16.66 -17.66
N ASP A 87 -19.12 16.74 -18.68
CA ASP A 87 -19.39 15.53 -19.45
C ASP A 87 -18.10 15.21 -20.22
N SER A 88 -17.03 14.88 -19.49
CA SER A 88 -15.81 14.38 -20.10
C SER A 88 -16.16 12.98 -20.60
N VAL A 89 -16.38 12.88 -21.91
CA VAL A 89 -16.51 11.61 -22.60
C VAL A 89 -15.31 10.76 -22.18
N LEU A 90 -15.57 9.64 -21.50
CA LEU A 90 -14.52 8.71 -21.11
C LEU A 90 -13.75 8.30 -22.38
N PRO A 91 -12.41 8.17 -22.30
CA PRO A 91 -11.64 7.78 -23.46
C PRO A 91 -12.05 6.38 -23.92
N LYS A 92 -11.91 6.13 -25.22
CA LYS A 92 -12.06 4.77 -25.74
C LYS A 92 -11.00 3.87 -25.09
N SER A 93 -11.43 2.78 -24.51
CA SER A 93 -10.58 1.82 -23.81
C SER A 93 -11.10 0.42 -24.07
N ASP A 94 -10.20 -0.49 -24.42
CA ASP A 94 -10.51 -1.92 -24.55
C ASP A 94 -10.71 -2.57 -23.17
N ILE A 95 -10.27 -1.88 -22.11
CA ILE A 95 -10.50 -2.24 -20.72
C ILE A 95 -11.73 -1.47 -20.22
N PRO A 96 -12.75 -2.14 -19.63
CA PRO A 96 -13.89 -1.46 -19.04
C PRO A 96 -13.48 -0.41 -17.99
N ILE A 97 -13.98 0.82 -18.13
CA ILE A 97 -13.81 1.88 -17.15
C ILE A 97 -15.08 1.98 -16.31
N ILE A 98 -14.97 1.73 -15.01
CA ILE A 98 -16.08 1.74 -14.06
C ILE A 98 -15.91 2.94 -13.12
N THR A 99 -16.92 3.82 -13.07
CA THR A 99 -16.82 5.11 -12.37
C THR A 99 -17.62 5.20 -11.07
N THR A 100 -18.52 4.26 -10.80
CA THR A 100 -19.35 4.24 -9.59
C THR A 100 -19.00 3.03 -8.72
N ILE A 101 -19.18 3.17 -7.40
CA ILE A 101 -18.98 2.06 -6.44
C ILE A 101 -20.04 0.98 -6.66
N ALA A 102 -21.26 1.35 -7.04
CA ALA A 102 -22.35 0.42 -7.28
C ALA A 102 -22.03 -0.54 -8.45
N ASP A 103 -21.69 0.02 -9.62
CA ASP A 103 -21.36 -0.78 -10.81
C ASP A 103 -20.11 -1.64 -10.57
N PHE A 104 -19.14 -1.10 -9.83
CA PHE A 104 -17.93 -1.82 -9.49
C PHE A 104 -18.22 -3.03 -8.59
N ARG A 105 -19.10 -2.86 -7.60
CA ARG A 105 -19.52 -3.96 -6.72
C ARG A 105 -20.28 -5.03 -7.48
N GLU A 106 -21.15 -4.65 -8.42
CA GLU A 106 -21.82 -5.63 -9.28
C GLU A 106 -20.82 -6.46 -10.10
N TRP A 107 -19.83 -5.80 -10.71
CA TRP A 107 -18.73 -6.47 -11.41
C TRP A 107 -17.95 -7.41 -10.48
N ARG A 108 -17.65 -6.97 -9.25
CA ARG A 108 -16.89 -7.76 -8.27
C ARG A 108 -17.68 -8.97 -7.76
N ASP A 109 -18.98 -8.81 -7.54
CA ASP A 109 -19.89 -9.87 -7.10
C ASP A 109 -20.04 -10.96 -8.16
N LYS A 110 -20.03 -10.59 -9.44
CA LYS A 110 -19.98 -11.56 -10.54
C LYS A 110 -18.68 -12.37 -10.47
N ALA A 111 -17.53 -11.71 -10.38
CA ALA A 111 -16.24 -12.39 -10.25
C ALA A 111 -16.18 -13.32 -9.04
N PHE A 112 -16.76 -12.91 -7.90
CA PHE A 112 -16.86 -13.74 -6.70
C PHE A 112 -17.71 -14.99 -6.93
N ARG A 113 -18.89 -14.86 -7.54
CA ARG A 113 -19.79 -15.98 -7.87
C ARG A 113 -19.15 -16.97 -8.84
N GLU A 114 -18.27 -16.51 -9.72
CA GLU A 114 -17.49 -17.34 -10.65
C GLU A 114 -16.24 -17.96 -10.01
N GLY A 115 -15.98 -17.70 -8.72
CA GLY A 115 -14.81 -18.22 -8.01
C GLY A 115 -13.48 -17.64 -8.48
N LYS A 116 -13.49 -16.46 -9.10
CA LYS A 116 -12.31 -15.82 -9.67
C LYS A 116 -11.51 -15.09 -8.61
N THR A 117 -10.19 -15.26 -8.66
CA THR A 117 -9.23 -14.47 -7.88
C THR A 117 -9.06 -13.08 -8.48
N VAL A 118 -8.94 -12.07 -7.62
CA VAL A 118 -8.87 -10.66 -8.03
C VAL A 118 -7.63 -10.02 -7.43
N GLY A 119 -6.72 -9.57 -8.29
CA GLY A 119 -5.59 -8.74 -7.88
C GLY A 119 -5.90 -7.26 -8.06
N PHE A 120 -5.53 -6.43 -7.09
CA PHE A 120 -5.82 -4.99 -7.08
C PHE A 120 -4.56 -4.14 -6.99
N VAL A 121 -4.42 -3.19 -7.92
CA VAL A 121 -3.33 -2.21 -8.00
C VAL A 121 -3.90 -0.80 -7.82
N PRO A 122 -3.77 -0.17 -6.64
CA PRO A 122 -4.20 1.21 -6.44
C PRO A 122 -3.19 2.17 -7.07
N THR A 123 -3.67 3.14 -7.85
CA THR A 123 -2.81 4.21 -8.41
C THR A 123 -3.51 5.56 -8.35
N MET A 124 -2.74 6.63 -8.53
CA MET A 124 -3.26 7.98 -8.74
C MET A 124 -3.31 8.38 -10.23
N GLY A 125 -3.05 7.46 -11.16
CA GLY A 125 -2.85 7.75 -12.59
C GLY A 125 -1.42 8.20 -12.90
N ALA A 126 -1.22 8.77 -14.09
CA ALA A 126 0.11 9.10 -14.62
C ALA A 126 1.04 7.89 -14.60
N LEU A 127 0.57 6.82 -15.24
CA LEU A 127 1.19 5.51 -15.17
C LEU A 127 2.54 5.48 -15.88
N HIS A 128 3.42 4.61 -15.38
CA HIS A 128 4.78 4.38 -15.86
C HIS A 128 5.13 2.91 -15.66
N ASP A 129 6.31 2.45 -16.11
CA ASP A 129 6.65 1.01 -16.08
C ASP A 129 6.64 0.40 -14.67
N GLY A 130 6.93 1.19 -13.63
CA GLY A 130 6.72 0.77 -12.23
C GLY A 130 5.27 0.42 -11.88
N HIS A 131 4.26 1.12 -12.43
CA HIS A 131 2.86 0.73 -12.25
C HIS A 131 2.50 -0.49 -13.09
N ILE A 132 3.06 -0.58 -14.31
CA ILE A 132 2.82 -1.70 -15.20
C ILE A 132 3.44 -2.99 -14.65
N SER A 133 4.57 -2.94 -13.93
CA SER A 133 5.11 -4.10 -13.24
C SER A 133 4.16 -4.63 -12.16
N LEU A 134 3.52 -3.76 -11.37
CA LEU A 134 2.47 -4.16 -10.42
C LEU A 134 1.31 -4.86 -11.12
N ALA A 135 0.84 -4.31 -12.23
CA ALA A 135 -0.23 -4.92 -13.02
C ALA A 135 0.19 -6.29 -13.59
N ARG A 136 1.44 -6.43 -14.07
CA ARG A 136 1.98 -7.72 -14.55
C ARG A 136 2.05 -8.77 -13.45
N GLU A 137 2.51 -8.41 -12.25
CA GLU A 137 2.50 -9.33 -11.10
C GLU A 137 1.08 -9.74 -10.70
N SER A 138 0.14 -8.80 -10.74
CA SER A 138 -1.28 -9.10 -10.53
C SER A 138 -1.83 -10.10 -11.56
N LEU A 139 -1.51 -9.94 -12.86
CA LEU A 139 -1.95 -10.87 -13.91
C LEU A 139 -1.34 -12.27 -13.78
N ARG A 140 -0.11 -12.35 -13.24
CA ARG A 140 0.58 -13.61 -12.97
C ARG A 140 -0.14 -14.42 -11.89
N GLU A 141 -0.53 -13.76 -10.81
CA GLU A 141 -1.01 -14.42 -9.60
C GLU A 141 -2.55 -14.53 -9.53
N ASN A 142 -3.31 -13.83 -10.38
CA ASN A 142 -4.78 -13.76 -10.30
C ASN A 142 -5.48 -13.98 -11.65
N ASP A 143 -6.76 -14.35 -11.61
CA ASP A 143 -7.60 -14.50 -12.79
C ASP A 143 -8.00 -13.14 -13.40
N LEU A 144 -8.28 -12.17 -12.52
CA LEU A 144 -8.68 -10.82 -12.88
C LEU A 144 -7.77 -9.79 -12.20
N THR A 145 -7.46 -8.72 -12.92
CA THR A 145 -6.64 -7.61 -12.42
C THR A 145 -7.39 -6.31 -12.52
N ILE A 146 -7.43 -5.57 -11.43
CA ILE A 146 -8.08 -4.27 -11.34
C ILE A 146 -7.02 -3.22 -11.06
N VAL A 147 -7.10 -2.10 -11.77
CA VAL A 147 -6.29 -0.92 -11.51
C VAL A 147 -7.23 0.24 -11.16
N SER A 148 -7.05 0.87 -9.99
CA SER A 148 -7.77 2.12 -9.72
C SER A 148 -6.92 3.31 -10.14
N ILE A 149 -7.56 4.33 -10.70
CA ILE A 149 -6.95 5.64 -10.96
C ILE A 149 -7.74 6.66 -10.16
N TYR A 150 -7.18 7.14 -9.05
CA TYR A 150 -7.84 8.13 -8.20
C TYR A 150 -6.82 9.02 -7.50
N VAL A 151 -6.76 10.30 -7.89
CA VAL A 151 -5.98 11.31 -7.18
C VAL A 151 -6.74 11.69 -5.92
N ASN A 152 -6.35 11.11 -4.79
CA ASN A 152 -7.04 11.29 -3.51
C ASN A 152 -6.71 12.64 -2.87
N PRO A 153 -7.65 13.60 -2.74
CA PRO A 153 -7.36 14.89 -2.13
C PRO A 153 -6.98 14.79 -0.64
N ALA A 154 -7.46 13.77 0.07
CA ALA A 154 -7.28 13.64 1.52
C ALA A 154 -5.83 13.38 1.96
N GLN A 155 -4.94 13.02 1.02
CA GLN A 155 -3.52 12.82 1.28
C GLN A 155 -2.64 13.99 0.82
N PHE A 156 -3.25 15.08 0.34
CA PHE A 156 -2.51 16.29 -0.03
C PHE A 156 -2.71 17.37 1.02
N ALA A 157 -1.63 18.02 1.44
CA ALA A 157 -1.75 19.26 2.21
C ALA A 157 -2.11 20.45 1.29
N PRO A 158 -2.66 21.57 1.80
CA PRO A 158 -3.06 22.70 0.96
C PRO A 158 -1.95 23.32 0.09
N HIS A 159 -0.69 23.14 0.50
CA HIS A 159 0.49 23.65 -0.21
C HIS A 159 1.16 22.58 -1.11
N GLU A 160 0.62 21.37 -1.17
CA GLU A 160 1.13 20.29 -2.03
C GLU A 160 0.55 20.34 -3.44
N ASP A 161 1.06 19.49 -4.33
CA ASP A 161 0.87 19.53 -5.77
C ASP A 161 -0.47 18.96 -6.28
N LEU A 162 -1.56 19.00 -5.49
CA LEU A 162 -2.85 18.42 -5.87
C LEU A 162 -3.42 19.02 -7.17
N ALA A 163 -3.35 20.35 -7.31
CA ALA A 163 -3.87 21.05 -8.47
C ALA A 163 -3.08 20.74 -9.74
N THR A 164 -1.77 20.53 -9.60
CA THR A 164 -0.82 20.31 -10.71
C THR A 164 -0.50 18.83 -10.94
N TYR A 165 -1.07 17.91 -10.16
CA TYR A 165 -0.81 16.48 -10.32
C TYR A 165 -1.24 16.02 -11.72
N PRO A 166 -0.37 15.30 -12.46
CA PRO A 166 -0.64 14.91 -13.84
C PRO A 166 -1.87 13.99 -13.94
N ARG A 167 -2.77 14.32 -14.86
CA ARG A 167 -3.97 13.53 -15.17
C ARG A 167 -3.92 13.13 -16.65
N THR A 168 -3.56 11.87 -16.91
CA THR A 168 -3.25 11.38 -18.27
C THR A 168 -4.06 10.13 -18.61
N LEU A 169 -5.36 10.13 -18.32
CA LEU A 169 -6.23 8.94 -18.40
C LEU A 169 -6.17 8.20 -19.75
N GLU A 170 -6.13 8.92 -20.87
CA GLU A 170 -5.98 8.33 -22.21
C GLU A 170 -4.69 7.51 -22.34
N ASN A 171 -3.56 8.09 -21.93
CA ASN A 171 -2.27 7.41 -21.93
C ASN A 171 -2.22 6.27 -20.91
N ASP A 172 -2.82 6.47 -19.74
CA ASP A 172 -2.89 5.45 -18.69
C ASP A 172 -3.66 4.21 -19.19
N ALA A 173 -4.82 4.40 -19.83
CA ALA A 173 -5.61 3.32 -20.43
C ALA A 173 -4.85 2.62 -21.57
N LEU A 174 -4.12 3.37 -22.40
CA LEU A 174 -3.29 2.81 -23.47
C LEU A 174 -2.15 1.94 -22.93
N LEU A 175 -1.45 2.40 -21.90
CA LEU A 175 -0.38 1.62 -21.24
C LEU A 175 -0.92 0.34 -20.61
N LEU A 176 -2.06 0.41 -19.94
CA LEU A 176 -2.72 -0.77 -19.36
C LEU A 176 -3.19 -1.75 -20.45
N SER A 177 -3.69 -1.26 -21.58
CA SER A 177 -4.15 -2.12 -22.70
C SER A 177 -3.00 -2.89 -23.34
N ARG A 178 -1.76 -2.37 -23.25
CA ARG A 178 -0.54 -3.06 -23.70
C ARG A 178 0.02 -4.04 -22.67
N CYS A 179 -0.54 -4.06 -21.46
CA CYS A 179 -0.15 -5.00 -20.42
C CYS A 179 -0.90 -6.32 -20.61
N SER A 180 -0.15 -7.39 -20.89
CA SER A 180 -0.71 -8.73 -20.94
C SER A 180 0.25 -9.77 -20.38
N TYR A 181 -0.30 -10.90 -19.99
CA TYR A 181 0.43 -12.05 -19.51
C TYR A 181 -0.20 -13.33 -20.04
N LEU A 182 0.60 -14.22 -20.63
CA LEU A 182 0.19 -15.56 -21.01
C LEU A 182 0.70 -16.54 -19.95
N PRO A 183 -0.19 -17.16 -19.14
CA PRO A 183 0.23 -18.16 -18.18
C PRO A 183 0.90 -19.35 -18.88
N PRO A 184 2.03 -19.87 -18.37
CA PRO A 184 2.79 -20.96 -18.98
C PRO A 184 2.13 -22.33 -18.69
N ILE A 185 0.85 -22.47 -19.04
CA ILE A 185 0.06 -23.70 -18.91
C ILE A 185 -0.53 -24.07 -20.27
N PRO A 186 -0.73 -25.36 -20.56
CA PRO A 186 -1.43 -25.80 -21.77
C PRO A 186 -2.81 -25.12 -21.88
N ASN A 187 -3.12 -24.55 -23.04
CA ASN A 187 -4.35 -23.79 -23.30
C ASN A 187 -4.57 -22.56 -22.40
N GLY A 188 -3.49 -21.97 -21.88
CA GLY A 188 -3.56 -20.70 -21.17
C GLY A 188 -4.18 -19.61 -22.05
N THR A 189 -5.07 -18.80 -21.46
CA THR A 189 -5.62 -17.61 -22.11
C THR A 189 -4.78 -16.40 -21.75
N VAL A 190 -4.55 -15.50 -22.72
CA VAL A 190 -3.91 -14.21 -22.46
C VAL A 190 -4.75 -13.45 -21.44
N ARG A 191 -4.10 -13.01 -20.37
CA ARG A 191 -4.69 -12.16 -19.34
C ARG A 191 -4.27 -10.71 -19.59
N SER A 192 -5.21 -9.79 -19.46
CA SER A 192 -5.00 -8.35 -19.47
C SER A 192 -5.77 -7.73 -18.29
N PRO A 193 -5.48 -6.46 -17.90
CA PRO A 193 -6.27 -5.78 -16.90
C PRO A 193 -7.76 -5.85 -17.24
N SER A 194 -8.58 -6.21 -16.25
CA SER A 194 -9.98 -6.59 -16.43
C SER A 194 -10.94 -5.42 -16.21
N ALA A 195 -10.54 -4.43 -15.42
CA ALA A 195 -11.29 -3.20 -15.21
C ALA A 195 -10.36 -2.07 -14.71
N ILE A 196 -10.69 -0.83 -15.10
CA ILE A 196 -10.16 0.40 -14.51
C ILE A 196 -11.24 0.96 -13.58
N PHE A 197 -10.94 1.11 -12.29
CA PHE A 197 -11.81 1.82 -11.37
C PHE A 197 -11.44 3.30 -11.31
N LEU A 198 -12.33 4.16 -11.80
CA LEU A 198 -12.11 5.60 -11.95
C LEU A 198 -13.20 6.37 -11.18
N PRO A 199 -13.24 6.30 -9.84
CA PRO A 199 -14.27 6.98 -9.07
C PRO A 199 -14.05 8.49 -9.05
N SER A 200 -15.15 9.25 -8.99
CA SER A 200 -15.08 10.68 -8.70
C SER A 200 -14.81 10.96 -7.22
N THR A 201 -14.35 12.16 -6.88
CA THR A 201 -14.23 12.57 -5.47
C THR A 201 -15.58 12.57 -4.76
N LYS A 202 -16.69 12.91 -5.44
CA LYS A 202 -18.04 12.85 -4.87
C LYS A 202 -18.45 11.40 -4.54
N GLU A 203 -18.06 10.45 -5.40
CA GLU A 203 -18.30 9.02 -5.16
C GLU A 203 -17.49 8.53 -3.94
N MET A 204 -16.22 8.94 -3.85
CA MET A 204 -15.35 8.56 -2.73
C MET A 204 -15.65 9.34 -1.46
N TYR A 205 -16.19 10.56 -1.52
CA TYR A 205 -16.42 11.44 -0.38
C TYR A 205 -17.74 12.21 -0.58
N PRO A 206 -18.90 11.56 -0.36
CA PRO A 206 -20.21 12.14 -0.67
C PRO A 206 -20.55 13.37 0.17
N HIS A 207 -19.95 13.51 1.36
CA HIS A 207 -20.08 14.67 2.23
C HIS A 207 -18.94 15.70 2.06
N GLY A 208 -18.05 15.47 1.10
CA GLY A 208 -16.86 16.29 0.87
C GLY A 208 -15.71 16.01 1.84
N LEU A 209 -14.63 16.74 1.61
CA LEU A 209 -13.40 16.75 2.42
C LEU A 209 -13.15 18.16 2.93
N SER A 210 -12.68 18.28 4.16
CA SER A 210 -12.25 19.55 4.73
C SER A 210 -11.10 19.32 5.70
N HIS A 211 -10.12 20.22 5.67
CA HIS A 211 -8.99 20.22 6.61
C HIS A 211 -9.36 20.86 7.96
N SER A 212 -10.36 21.75 7.99
CA SER A 212 -10.78 22.48 9.20
C SER A 212 -11.99 21.84 9.89
N THR A 213 -12.81 21.10 9.15
CA THR A 213 -14.02 20.45 9.64
C THR A 213 -14.01 18.97 9.24
N GLN A 214 -14.24 18.08 10.21
CA GLN A 214 -14.27 16.66 9.94
C GLN A 214 -15.61 16.27 9.29
N LEU A 215 -15.64 16.29 7.95
CA LEU A 215 -16.82 15.93 7.15
C LEU A 215 -16.89 14.43 6.77
N SER A 216 -15.80 13.69 6.99
CA SER A 216 -15.65 12.29 6.60
C SER A 216 -15.03 11.45 7.73
N THR A 217 -15.31 10.15 7.71
CA THR A 217 -14.61 9.17 8.57
C THR A 217 -13.19 8.93 8.06
N TYR A 218 -12.23 8.81 8.98
CA TYR A 218 -10.83 8.57 8.68
C TYR A 218 -10.31 7.34 9.42
N VAL A 219 -9.32 6.69 8.82
CA VAL A 219 -8.46 5.69 9.48
C VAL A 219 -7.19 6.42 9.91
N VAL A 220 -6.87 6.36 11.20
CA VAL A 220 -5.71 7.04 11.79
C VAL A 220 -4.68 5.97 12.18
N PRO A 221 -3.56 5.85 11.43
CA PRO A 221 -2.49 4.93 11.80
C PRO A 221 -1.81 5.37 13.12
N PRO A 222 -1.12 4.46 13.81
CA PRO A 222 -0.40 4.80 15.04
C PRO A 222 0.73 5.80 14.76
N PRO A 223 0.97 6.77 15.67
CA PRO A 223 2.01 7.80 15.49
C PRO A 223 3.41 7.25 15.23
N SER A 224 3.75 6.09 15.79
CA SER A 224 5.05 5.42 15.56
C SER A 224 5.30 5.12 14.07
N LEU A 225 4.25 4.87 13.29
CA LEU A 225 4.38 4.58 11.86
C LEU A 225 4.28 5.84 10.99
N THR A 226 3.84 6.98 11.54
CA THR A 226 3.55 8.20 10.79
C THR A 226 4.38 9.41 11.18
N ASN A 227 5.16 9.36 12.26
CA ASN A 227 5.95 10.49 12.75
C ASN A 227 7.45 10.33 12.46
N GLN A 228 7.81 9.41 11.57
CA GLN A 228 9.18 9.15 11.12
C GLN A 228 9.26 9.33 9.59
N MET A 229 10.47 9.50 9.07
CA MET A 229 10.75 9.57 7.62
C MET A 229 9.81 10.55 6.89
N GLU A 230 9.02 10.06 5.92
CA GLU A 230 8.11 10.88 5.12
C GLU A 230 6.99 11.52 5.92
N GLY A 231 6.65 10.90 7.04
CA GLY A 231 5.64 11.37 7.96
C GLY A 231 5.99 12.69 8.64
N LEU A 232 7.28 12.92 8.90
CA LEU A 232 7.78 14.19 9.45
C LEU A 232 7.54 15.35 8.49
N SER A 233 7.80 15.12 7.21
CA SER A 233 7.62 16.12 6.16
C SER A 233 6.16 16.31 5.77
N ARG A 234 5.31 15.27 5.99
CA ARG A 234 3.92 15.25 5.53
C ARG A 234 2.96 14.74 6.61
N PRO A 235 2.68 15.51 7.68
CA PRO A 235 1.98 15.04 8.88
C PRO A 235 0.56 14.49 8.67
N THR A 236 -0.12 14.87 7.57
CA THR A 236 -1.49 14.42 7.27
C THR A 236 -1.55 13.34 6.18
N PHE A 237 -0.43 13.05 5.53
CA PHE A 237 -0.36 12.19 4.34
C PHE A 237 -0.84 10.76 4.64
N PHE A 238 -0.26 10.11 5.65
CA PHE A 238 -0.56 8.71 5.93
C PHE A 238 -1.98 8.46 6.43
N ARG A 239 -2.61 9.42 7.12
CA ARG A 239 -4.05 9.35 7.45
C ARG A 239 -4.90 9.34 6.18
N GLY A 240 -4.57 10.22 5.23
CA GLY A 240 -5.23 10.27 3.92
C GLY A 240 -5.08 8.96 3.14
N VAL A 241 -3.85 8.43 3.09
CA VAL A 241 -3.54 7.15 2.42
C VAL A 241 -4.26 5.97 3.08
N ALA A 242 -4.13 5.82 4.40
CA ALA A 242 -4.80 4.75 5.16
C ALA A 242 -6.32 4.77 4.95
N THR A 243 -6.91 5.96 4.94
CA THR A 243 -8.35 6.13 4.72
C THR A 243 -8.76 5.71 3.31
N VAL A 244 -8.11 6.24 2.27
CA VAL A 244 -8.50 5.93 0.89
C VAL A 244 -8.26 4.46 0.54
N VAL A 245 -7.14 3.88 0.99
CA VAL A 245 -6.85 2.46 0.77
C VAL A 245 -7.86 1.58 1.50
N SER A 246 -8.22 1.90 2.75
CA SER A 246 -9.28 1.17 3.46
C SER A 246 -10.62 1.21 2.71
N LYS A 247 -10.98 2.36 2.12
CA LYS A 247 -12.18 2.45 1.28
C LYS A 247 -12.07 1.58 0.04
N LEU A 248 -10.95 1.66 -0.67
CA LEU A 248 -10.71 0.86 -1.88
C LEU A 248 -10.71 -0.64 -1.57
N LEU A 249 -10.11 -1.10 -0.47
CA LEU A 249 -10.16 -2.50 -0.07
C LEU A 249 -11.60 -2.97 0.25
N ASN A 250 -12.41 -2.13 0.89
CA ASN A 250 -13.83 -2.42 1.15
C ASN A 250 -14.70 -2.40 -0.12
N ILE A 251 -14.32 -1.63 -1.14
CA ILE A 251 -15.02 -1.59 -2.43
C ILE A 251 -14.61 -2.80 -3.27
N THR A 252 -13.32 -3.13 -3.30
CA THR A 252 -12.73 -4.08 -4.24
C THR A 252 -12.65 -5.51 -3.74
N LEU A 253 -12.58 -5.71 -2.42
CA LEU A 253 -12.45 -7.02 -1.77
C LEU A 253 -11.48 -7.95 -2.53
N PRO A 254 -10.22 -7.54 -2.74
CA PRO A 254 -9.31 -8.27 -3.59
C PRO A 254 -8.79 -9.51 -2.87
N THR A 255 -8.38 -10.51 -3.66
CA THR A 255 -7.58 -11.63 -3.17
C THR A 255 -6.17 -11.17 -2.82
N ARG A 256 -5.59 -10.32 -3.67
CA ARG A 256 -4.24 -9.76 -3.51
C ARG A 256 -4.19 -8.27 -3.78
N PHE A 257 -3.40 -7.57 -2.99
CA PHE A 257 -3.23 -6.12 -3.02
C PHE A 257 -1.78 -5.77 -3.30
N TYR A 258 -1.50 -5.10 -4.42
CA TYR A 258 -0.15 -4.86 -4.92
C TYR A 258 0.33 -3.44 -4.62
N LEU A 259 1.53 -3.32 -4.06
CA LEU A 259 2.17 -2.06 -3.68
C LEU A 259 3.60 -2.01 -4.21
N GLY A 260 4.07 -0.83 -4.62
CA GLY A 260 5.47 -0.64 -5.00
C GLY A 260 6.36 -0.43 -3.78
N GLN A 261 7.55 -1.02 -3.77
CA GLN A 261 8.57 -0.85 -2.73
C GLN A 261 9.06 0.61 -2.62
N LYS A 262 9.04 1.38 -3.71
CA LYS A 262 9.55 2.76 -3.76
C LYS A 262 9.04 3.63 -2.60
N ASP A 263 7.76 3.51 -2.28
CA ASP A 263 7.11 4.17 -1.14
C ASP A 263 7.09 3.21 0.07
N ILE A 264 8.27 2.74 0.53
CA ILE A 264 8.38 1.63 1.49
C ILE A 264 7.63 1.86 2.80
N GLN A 265 7.70 3.08 3.36
CA GLN A 265 6.96 3.43 4.58
C GLN A 265 5.45 3.26 4.37
N GLN A 266 4.94 3.71 3.21
CA GLN A 266 3.55 3.50 2.83
C GLN A 266 3.23 2.01 2.70
N ALA A 267 4.08 1.25 2.01
CA ALA A 267 3.85 -0.17 1.76
C ALA A 267 3.77 -0.98 3.06
N LEU A 268 4.70 -0.74 3.98
CA LEU A 268 4.74 -1.42 5.28
C LEU A 268 3.64 -0.95 6.23
N LEU A 269 3.30 0.34 6.24
CA LEU A 269 2.15 0.86 6.98
C LEU A 269 0.85 0.21 6.50
N LEU A 270 0.65 0.10 5.18
CA LEU A 270 -0.52 -0.55 4.60
C LEU A 270 -0.52 -2.07 4.85
N LYS A 271 0.65 -2.72 4.86
CA LYS A 271 0.78 -4.14 5.27
C LYS A 271 0.34 -4.33 6.73
N SER A 272 0.72 -3.42 7.63
CA SER A 272 0.24 -3.44 9.02
C SER A 272 -1.26 -3.19 9.11
N LEU A 273 -1.77 -2.17 8.40
CA LEU A 273 -3.20 -1.84 8.36
C LEU A 273 -4.06 -3.02 7.91
N VAL A 274 -3.65 -3.72 6.83
CA VAL A 274 -4.36 -4.92 6.34
C VAL A 274 -4.44 -5.99 7.42
N LYS A 275 -3.34 -6.22 8.15
CA LYS A 275 -3.25 -7.20 9.23
C LYS A 275 -4.10 -6.79 10.44
N GLU A 276 -3.93 -5.58 10.95
CA GLU A 276 -4.54 -5.10 12.19
C GLU A 276 -6.05 -4.85 12.06
N LEU A 277 -6.52 -4.43 10.88
CA LEU A 277 -7.94 -4.28 10.59
C LEU A 277 -8.57 -5.55 9.98
N CYS A 278 -7.83 -6.66 9.97
CA CYS A 278 -8.31 -7.97 9.54
C CYS A 278 -8.88 -7.99 8.11
N PHE A 279 -8.29 -7.23 7.20
CA PHE A 279 -8.70 -7.26 5.79
C PHE A 279 -8.38 -8.63 5.17
N PRO A 280 -9.34 -9.29 4.49
CA PRO A 280 -9.14 -10.62 3.94
C PRO A 280 -8.41 -10.58 2.59
N THR A 281 -7.24 -9.95 2.54
CA THR A 281 -6.38 -9.83 1.35
C THR A 281 -4.93 -10.10 1.67
N GLN A 282 -4.18 -10.69 0.73
CA GLN A 282 -2.72 -10.78 0.83
C GLN A 282 -2.09 -9.51 0.26
N VAL A 283 -1.12 -8.91 0.96
CA VAL A 283 -0.34 -7.78 0.43
C VAL A 283 0.88 -8.30 -0.32
N ARG A 284 1.10 -7.80 -1.53
CA ARG A 284 2.25 -8.11 -2.38
C ARG A 284 3.03 -6.83 -2.61
N ILE A 285 4.23 -6.75 -2.04
CA ILE A 285 5.14 -5.62 -2.28
C ILE A 285 6.06 -6.02 -3.43
N ILE A 286 6.14 -5.18 -4.47
CA ILE A 286 6.93 -5.43 -5.67
C ILE A 286 8.11 -4.45 -5.71
N GLU A 287 9.28 -4.96 -6.10
CA GLU A 287 10.51 -4.18 -6.15
C GLU A 287 10.40 -2.92 -7.01
N THR A 288 11.18 -1.90 -6.61
CA THR A 288 11.23 -0.61 -7.31
C THR A 288 11.79 -0.77 -8.72
N VAL A 289 11.01 -0.40 -9.74
CA VAL A 289 11.49 -0.29 -11.12
C VAL A 289 12.23 1.04 -11.30
N ARG A 290 13.36 1.00 -12.02
CA ARG A 290 14.27 2.13 -12.21
C ARG A 290 14.53 2.40 -13.69
N GLU A 291 14.85 3.64 -14.01
CA GLU A 291 15.45 4.01 -15.29
C GLU A 291 16.91 3.54 -15.37
N GLU A 292 17.50 3.59 -16.56
CA GLU A 292 18.90 3.22 -16.80
C GLU A 292 19.89 4.08 -15.97
N SER A 293 19.49 5.31 -15.65
CA SER A 293 20.22 6.22 -14.73
C SER A 293 20.20 5.79 -13.26
N GLY A 294 19.44 4.74 -12.92
CA GLY A 294 19.19 4.30 -11.55
C GLY A 294 18.05 5.03 -10.84
N LEU A 295 17.51 6.10 -11.44
CA LEU A 295 16.39 6.87 -10.88
C LEU A 295 15.16 5.99 -10.73
N ALA A 296 14.59 5.95 -9.52
CA ALA A 296 13.33 5.26 -9.27
C ALA A 296 12.19 5.89 -10.08
N LEU A 297 11.44 5.07 -10.82
CA LEU A 297 10.33 5.59 -11.63
C LEU A 297 9.25 6.21 -10.75
N SER A 298 8.81 7.41 -11.14
CA SER A 298 7.79 8.18 -10.44
C SER A 298 7.03 9.06 -11.42
N SER A 299 5.73 9.24 -11.25
CA SER A 299 4.95 10.20 -12.02
C SER A 299 5.50 11.63 -11.89
N ARG A 300 6.10 11.96 -10.74
CA ARG A 300 6.75 13.26 -10.48
C ARG A 300 8.07 13.47 -11.24
N ASN A 301 8.67 12.43 -11.83
CA ASN A 301 9.87 12.60 -12.66
C ASN A 301 9.59 13.47 -13.90
N ALA A 302 8.33 13.59 -14.32
CA ALA A 302 7.90 14.49 -15.40
C ALA A 302 8.20 15.98 -15.11
N TYR A 303 8.40 16.35 -13.84
CA TYR A 303 8.74 17.72 -13.44
C TYR A 303 10.23 18.05 -13.63
N LEU A 304 11.10 17.05 -13.76
CA LEU A 304 12.53 17.26 -13.95
C LEU A 304 12.84 17.77 -15.36
N GLN A 305 13.62 18.84 -15.47
CA GLN A 305 13.95 19.50 -16.73
C GLN A 305 15.46 19.71 -16.92
N GLY A 306 15.94 19.60 -18.16
CA GLY A 306 17.32 19.90 -18.52
C GLY A 306 18.34 19.18 -17.62
N GLN A 307 19.23 19.96 -17.00
CA GLN A 307 20.30 19.48 -16.14
C GLN A 307 19.81 18.82 -14.83
N GLU A 308 18.55 19.00 -14.43
CA GLU A 308 17.97 18.31 -13.28
C GLU A 308 17.95 16.78 -13.48
N LYS A 309 17.75 16.32 -14.72
CA LYS A 309 17.75 14.89 -15.06
C LYS A 309 19.13 14.26 -14.89
N ASP A 310 20.18 15.01 -15.19
CA ASP A 310 21.56 14.54 -15.11
C ASP A 310 21.97 14.23 -13.66
N VAL A 311 21.38 14.93 -12.69
CA VAL A 311 21.66 14.76 -11.25
C VAL A 311 20.59 13.97 -10.51
N ALA A 312 19.51 13.55 -11.17
CA ALA A 312 18.39 12.86 -10.52
C ALA A 312 18.78 11.49 -9.91
N GLY A 313 19.81 10.84 -10.45
CA GLY A 313 20.37 9.59 -9.93
C GLY A 313 21.17 9.74 -8.63
N THR A 314 21.46 10.96 -8.17
CA THR A 314 22.33 11.25 -7.01
C THR A 314 21.88 10.54 -5.74
N LEU A 315 20.56 10.51 -5.48
CA LEU A 315 20.03 9.89 -4.28
C LEU A 315 20.32 8.38 -4.28
N LYS A 316 20.08 7.68 -5.39
CA LYS A 316 20.37 6.25 -5.50
C LYS A 316 21.85 5.96 -5.28
N SER A 317 22.74 6.70 -5.93
CA SER A 317 24.18 6.55 -5.74
C SER A 317 24.60 6.81 -4.29
N ALA A 318 24.02 7.80 -3.62
CA ALA A 318 24.27 8.04 -2.20
C ALA A 318 23.84 6.85 -1.34
N LEU A 319 22.66 6.25 -1.58
CA LEU A 319 22.20 5.06 -0.86
C LEU A 319 23.13 3.86 -1.10
N GLU A 320 23.63 3.68 -2.33
CA GLU A 320 24.59 2.61 -2.64
C GLU A 320 25.93 2.79 -1.93
N GLU A 321 26.41 4.03 -1.77
CA GLU A 321 27.62 4.30 -0.99
C GLU A 321 27.42 4.02 0.51
N VAL A 322 26.23 4.32 1.06
CA VAL A 322 25.88 3.92 2.44
C VAL A 322 25.82 2.39 2.56
N GLU A 323 25.18 1.71 1.62
CA GLU A 323 25.08 0.25 1.60
C GLU A 323 26.47 -0.41 1.58
N LYS A 324 27.37 0.05 0.71
CA LYS A 324 28.76 -0.43 0.66
C LYS A 324 29.48 -0.19 1.98
N ALA A 325 29.35 0.99 2.57
CA ALA A 325 29.96 1.32 3.85
C ALA A 325 29.44 0.42 4.97
N TRP A 326 28.13 0.19 5.02
CA TRP A 326 27.46 -0.68 5.98
C TRP A 326 27.96 -2.13 5.93
N TYR A 327 28.09 -2.69 4.73
CA TYR A 327 28.62 -4.05 4.55
C TYR A 327 30.15 -4.15 4.70
N ASN A 328 30.86 -3.02 4.73
CA ASN A 328 32.26 -2.94 5.14
C ASN A 328 32.44 -2.74 6.66
N ASP A 329 31.42 -3.08 7.45
CA ASP A 329 31.41 -3.04 8.93
C ASP A 329 31.60 -1.65 9.55
N MET A 330 31.31 -0.58 8.79
CA MET A 330 31.14 0.76 9.38
C MET A 330 29.88 0.80 10.25
N SER A 331 29.91 1.62 11.29
CA SER A 331 28.71 1.90 12.07
C SER A 331 27.66 2.63 11.23
N ARG A 332 26.40 2.65 11.70
CA ARG A 332 25.30 3.37 11.06
C ARG A 332 25.65 4.85 10.87
N SER A 333 26.23 5.50 11.88
CA SER A 333 26.62 6.90 11.81
C SER A 333 27.71 7.16 10.76
N GLU A 334 28.73 6.29 10.70
CA GLU A 334 29.81 6.35 9.72
C GLU A 334 29.30 6.12 8.29
N ALA A 335 28.48 5.09 8.08
CA ALA A 335 27.90 4.75 6.80
C ALA A 335 27.02 5.89 6.26
N LEU A 336 26.11 6.43 7.09
CA LEU A 336 25.28 7.57 6.70
C LEU A 336 26.12 8.82 6.37
N ALA A 337 27.24 9.04 7.06
CA ALA A 337 28.14 10.15 6.75
C ALA A 337 28.80 9.99 5.36
N VAL A 338 29.05 8.76 4.90
CA VAL A 338 29.53 8.51 3.53
C VAL A 338 28.49 8.98 2.50
N GLY A 339 27.23 8.57 2.65
CA GLY A 339 26.14 8.99 1.75
C GLY A 339 25.93 10.50 1.73
N LYS A 340 25.92 11.15 2.89
CA LYS A 340 25.79 12.62 3.00
C LYS A 340 26.93 13.33 2.26
N ARG A 341 28.18 12.91 2.47
CA ARG A 341 29.35 13.46 1.77
C ARG A 341 29.29 13.24 0.26
N TYR A 342 28.71 12.13 -0.20
CA TYR A 342 28.50 11.90 -1.64
C TYR A 342 27.55 12.96 -2.21
N VAL A 343 26.41 13.19 -1.56
CA VAL A 343 25.45 14.23 -1.98
C VAL A 343 26.11 15.60 -1.98
N ASP A 344 26.82 15.97 -0.91
CA ASP A 344 27.51 17.27 -0.82
C ASP A 344 28.49 17.51 -1.97
N LYS A 345 29.23 16.48 -2.40
CA LYS A 345 30.14 16.58 -3.55
C LYS A 345 29.39 16.86 -4.85
N VAL A 346 28.26 16.19 -5.08
CA VAL A 346 27.46 16.39 -6.29
C VAL A 346 26.79 17.76 -6.29
N VAL A 347 26.29 18.21 -5.13
CA VAL A 347 25.74 19.56 -4.94
C VAL A 347 26.80 20.61 -5.27
N GLN A 348 28.03 20.47 -4.74
CA GLN A 348 29.13 21.41 -5.02
C GLN A 348 29.53 21.42 -6.50
N ALA A 349 29.59 20.25 -7.15
CA ALA A 349 29.92 20.15 -8.56
C ALA A 349 28.88 20.79 -9.50
N ASN A 350 27.63 20.91 -9.03
CA ASN A 350 26.51 21.48 -9.78
C ASN A 350 26.04 22.83 -9.21
N ALA A 351 26.83 23.45 -8.33
CA ALA A 351 26.50 24.74 -7.72
C ALA A 351 26.28 25.81 -8.80
N GLY A 352 25.16 26.53 -8.69
CA GLY A 352 24.75 27.55 -9.65
C GLY A 352 24.12 27.03 -10.95
N LYS A 353 24.04 25.70 -11.14
CA LYS A 353 23.38 25.06 -12.29
C LYS A 353 22.04 24.44 -11.91
N VAL A 354 22.04 23.61 -10.86
CA VAL A 354 20.86 22.91 -10.36
C VAL A 354 20.78 23.12 -8.86
N ASP A 355 19.62 23.54 -8.36
CA ASP A 355 19.37 23.60 -6.92
C ASP A 355 19.11 22.19 -6.38
N MET A 356 19.89 21.77 -5.40
CA MET A 356 19.82 20.44 -4.82
C MET A 356 19.89 20.55 -3.30
N LYS A 357 18.96 19.90 -2.60
CA LYS A 357 18.92 19.93 -1.13
C LYS A 357 18.54 18.55 -0.59
N LEU A 358 19.47 17.92 0.13
CA LEU A 358 19.18 16.69 0.87
C LEU A 358 18.16 17.01 1.97
N ASP A 359 17.05 16.30 1.96
CA ASP A 359 16.04 16.40 3.02
C ASP A 359 16.46 15.48 4.17
N TYR A 360 16.60 14.19 3.87
CA TYR A 360 17.15 13.22 4.81
C TYR A 360 17.80 12.03 4.10
N ILE A 361 18.65 11.34 4.85
CA ILE A 361 19.12 9.98 4.58
C ILE A 361 19.21 9.27 5.92
N GLU A 362 18.52 8.14 6.06
CA GLU A 362 18.31 7.48 7.34
C GLU A 362 18.27 5.96 7.21
N MET A 363 18.62 5.29 8.32
CA MET A 363 18.50 3.85 8.52
C MET A 363 17.53 3.59 9.67
N ASN A 364 16.44 2.91 9.37
CA ASN A 364 15.32 2.69 10.29
C ASN A 364 15.01 1.19 10.42
N ASP A 365 14.47 0.80 11.57
CA ASP A 365 13.93 -0.53 11.78
C ASP A 365 12.64 -0.72 10.96
N PRO A 366 12.48 -1.82 10.19
CA PRO A 366 11.36 -2.00 9.28
C PRO A 366 10.03 -2.33 9.96
N HIS A 367 10.02 -2.63 11.25
CA HIS A 367 8.80 -2.90 12.02
C HIS A 367 8.30 -1.68 12.78
N THR A 368 9.22 -0.90 13.34
CA THR A 368 8.91 0.25 14.21
C THR A 368 9.07 1.59 13.52
N PHE A 369 9.82 1.66 12.41
CA PHE A 369 10.29 2.86 11.73
C PHE A 369 11.20 3.78 12.56
N GLU A 370 11.56 3.36 13.78
CA GLU A 370 12.49 4.11 14.60
C GLU A 370 13.90 4.08 13.99
N PRO A 371 14.64 5.19 14.06
CA PRO A 371 16.03 5.23 13.63
C PRO A 371 16.87 4.23 14.43
N LEU A 372 17.79 3.52 13.75
CA LEU A 372 18.74 2.66 14.44
C LEU A 372 19.70 3.49 15.30
N GLY A 373 20.22 2.88 16.37
CA GLY A 373 21.28 3.48 17.19
C GLY A 373 22.54 3.77 16.37
N GLU A 374 23.28 4.82 16.75
CA GLU A 374 24.43 5.33 15.97
C GLU A 374 25.55 4.30 15.77
N GLU A 375 25.82 3.51 16.80
CA GLU A 375 26.89 2.50 16.84
C GLU A 375 26.46 1.13 16.31
N VAL A 376 25.21 0.99 15.85
CA VAL A 376 24.74 -0.27 15.26
C VAL A 376 25.55 -0.51 13.98
N LYS A 377 25.97 -1.76 13.77
CA LYS A 377 26.68 -2.23 12.57
C LYS A 377 25.86 -3.29 11.86
N SER A 378 26.27 -3.65 10.64
CA SER A 378 25.59 -4.70 9.88
C SER A 378 25.58 -6.05 10.59
N GLY A 379 26.64 -6.37 11.34
CA GLY A 379 26.81 -7.69 11.96
C GLY A 379 26.83 -8.84 10.93
N ALA A 380 26.91 -8.50 9.64
CA ALA A 380 26.61 -9.39 8.55
C ALA A 380 27.87 -10.11 8.09
N ALA A 381 28.22 -11.22 8.75
CA ALA A 381 28.91 -12.28 8.04
C ALA A 381 27.91 -12.90 7.05
N ALA A 382 28.01 -12.55 5.76
CA ALA A 382 27.23 -13.12 4.66
C ALA A 382 25.70 -12.84 4.67
N GLY A 383 25.29 -11.60 4.95
CA GLY A 383 23.90 -11.14 4.73
C GLY A 383 22.88 -11.54 5.79
N LYS A 384 23.33 -12.10 6.92
CA LYS A 384 22.51 -12.34 8.12
C LYS A 384 22.79 -11.23 9.13
N GLY A 385 21.87 -10.29 9.25
CA GLY A 385 21.97 -9.10 10.10
C GLY A 385 20.60 -8.47 10.29
N PRO A 386 20.45 -7.44 11.16
CA PRO A 386 19.17 -6.80 11.38
C PRO A 386 18.58 -6.32 10.05
N GLY A 387 17.28 -6.52 9.86
CA GLY A 387 16.58 -5.92 8.73
C GLY A 387 16.58 -4.40 8.87
N VAL A 388 16.92 -3.67 7.80
CA VAL A 388 17.02 -2.21 7.82
C VAL A 388 16.38 -1.61 6.57
N ILE A 389 15.62 -0.52 6.78
CA ILE A 389 15.21 0.39 5.71
C ILE A 389 16.27 1.49 5.63
N LEU A 390 17.09 1.48 4.59
CA LEU A 390 17.91 2.62 4.22
C LEU A 390 17.10 3.48 3.24
N SER A 391 16.69 4.67 3.64
CA SER A 391 15.86 5.55 2.81
C SER A 391 16.37 6.98 2.81
N GLY A 392 15.96 7.75 1.81
CA GLY A 392 16.26 9.17 1.75
C GLY A 392 15.34 9.94 0.84
N ALA A 393 15.41 11.26 0.96
CA ALA A 393 14.73 12.19 0.09
C ALA A 393 15.66 13.35 -0.30
N LEU A 394 15.61 13.73 -1.57
CA LEU A 394 16.46 14.75 -2.18
C LEU A 394 15.61 15.68 -3.02
N TRP A 395 15.66 16.98 -2.74
CA TRP A 395 15.11 17.99 -3.62
C TRP A 395 16.07 18.22 -4.79
N VAL A 396 15.54 18.19 -6.00
CA VAL A 396 16.20 18.59 -7.25
C VAL A 396 15.30 19.61 -7.94
N GLY A 397 15.71 20.87 -7.94
CA GLY A 397 14.86 22.00 -8.28
C GLY A 397 13.62 22.01 -7.40
N LYS A 398 12.44 21.89 -8.02
CA LYS A 398 11.14 21.83 -7.32
C LYS A 398 10.66 20.41 -7.04
N THR A 399 11.39 19.39 -7.50
CA THR A 399 10.96 18.00 -7.42
C THR A 399 11.60 17.32 -6.22
N ARG A 400 10.78 16.81 -5.30
CA ARG A 400 11.26 16.00 -4.17
C ARG A 400 11.31 14.54 -4.58
N LEU A 401 12.51 14.01 -4.77
CA LEU A 401 12.77 12.61 -5.08
C LEU A 401 12.86 11.81 -3.78
N ILE A 402 12.35 10.58 -3.80
CA ILE A 402 12.42 9.64 -2.67
C ILE A 402 12.93 8.30 -3.18
N ASP A 403 13.68 7.60 -2.36
CA ASP A 403 14.18 6.27 -2.69
C ASP A 403 14.52 5.46 -1.42
N ASN A 404 14.64 4.15 -1.59
CA ASN A 404 15.06 3.24 -0.53
C ASN A 404 15.82 2.01 -1.05
N VAL A 405 16.60 1.44 -0.14
CA VAL A 405 17.27 0.14 -0.25
C VAL A 405 16.97 -0.63 1.04
N LEU A 406 16.68 -1.92 0.93
CA LEU A 406 16.45 -2.78 2.09
C LEU A 406 17.71 -3.62 2.34
N LEU A 407 18.18 -3.65 3.58
CA LEU A 407 19.43 -4.31 3.97
C LEU A 407 19.16 -5.40 5.02
N GLY A 408 20.00 -6.43 5.06
CA GLY A 408 19.90 -7.51 6.06
C GLY A 408 18.67 -8.42 5.89
N GLU A 409 18.07 -8.85 7.00
CA GLU A 409 16.94 -9.80 7.00
C GLU A 409 15.59 -9.12 6.71
N VAL A 410 15.35 -8.84 5.42
CA VAL A 410 14.16 -8.12 4.91
C VAL A 410 13.32 -8.92 3.91
N GLY A 411 13.63 -10.21 3.68
CA GLY A 411 12.92 -11.04 2.70
C GLY A 411 11.41 -11.11 2.92
N TRP A 412 10.97 -11.08 4.19
CA TRP A 412 9.57 -11.06 4.60
C TRP A 412 8.77 -9.86 4.07
N VAL A 413 9.44 -8.79 3.62
CA VAL A 413 8.78 -7.62 3.01
C VAL A 413 8.03 -8.05 1.75
N PHE A 414 8.62 -8.94 0.95
CA PHE A 414 8.11 -9.38 -0.36
C PHE A 414 7.25 -10.66 -0.29
N GLU A 415 7.17 -11.30 0.87
CA GLU A 415 6.24 -12.40 1.19
C GLU A 415 4.82 -11.89 1.38
#